data_AF-A0A831X6C5-F1
#
_entry.id   AF-A0A831X6C5-F1
#
_cell.length_a   1.000
_cell.length_b   1.000
_cell.length_c   1.000
_cell.angle_alpha   90.00
_cell.angle_beta   90.00
_cell.angle_gamma   90.00
#
_symmetry.space_group_name_H-M   'P 1'
#
loop_
_entity.id
_entity.type
_entity.pdbx_description
1 polymer ?
#
loop_
_entity_poly.entity_id
_entity_poly.type
_entity_poly.pdbx_seq_one_letter_code
_entity_poly.pdbx_strand_id
1 'polypeptide(L)' 'KKQKVGRNDPCPCGSGKKYKHCCMQKQIRVRMTASPGKQ' A
#
# COMPACT_ATOMS: atom_id res chain seq x y z
N LYS A 1 9.11 12.95 -16.34
CA LYS A 1 8.87 13.35 -14.92
C LYS A 1 7.93 12.34 -14.27
N LYS A 2 8.44 11.41 -13.44
CA LYS A 2 7.59 10.51 -12.66
C LYS A 2 6.95 11.36 -11.56
N GLN A 3 5.76 11.90 -11.82
CA GLN A 3 5.02 12.69 -10.84
C GLN A 3 4.93 11.85 -9.56
N LYS A 4 5.47 12.36 -8.47
CA LYS A 4 5.42 11.69 -7.17
C LYS A 4 3.98 11.81 -6.68
N VAL A 5 3.14 10.85 -7.06
CA VAL A 5 1.79 10.73 -6.50
C VAL A 5 1.91 10.67 -4.98
N GLY A 6 1.24 11.62 -4.32
CA GLY A 6 1.20 11.68 -2.87
C GLY A 6 0.55 10.44 -2.28
N ARG A 7 0.99 10.01 -1.09
CA ARG A 7 0.43 8.83 -0.42
C ARG A 7 -1.09 8.91 -0.20
N ASN A 8 -1.63 10.11 0.02
CA ASN A 8 -3.06 10.32 0.27
C ASN A 8 -3.87 10.63 -1.00
N ASP A 9 -3.22 10.88 -2.13
CA ASP A 9 -3.91 11.15 -3.40
C ASP A 9 -4.72 9.94 -3.89
N PRO A 10 -5.77 10.18 -4.70
CA PRO A 10 -6.47 9.09 -5.39
C PRO A 10 -5.49 8.30 -6.27
N CYS A 11 -5.64 6.97 -6.28
CA CYS A 11 -4.79 6.11 -7.07
C CYS A 11 -5.00 6.37 -8.58
N PRO A 12 -3.93 6.62 -9.36
CA PRO A 12 -4.03 6.80 -10.81
C PRO A 12 -4.48 5.52 -11.56
N CYS A 13 -4.60 4.40 -10.85
CA CYS A 13 -5.12 3.14 -11.35
C CYS A 13 -6.66 3.08 -11.48
N GLY A 14 -7.38 4.14 -11.08
CA GLY A 14 -8.85 4.19 -11.18
C GLY A 14 -9.60 3.38 -10.13
N SER A 15 -8.93 2.87 -9.10
CA SER A 15 -9.56 2.01 -8.07
C SER A 15 -10.44 2.75 -7.06
N GLY A 16 -10.47 4.08 -7.09
CA GLY A 16 -11.12 4.92 -6.07
C GLY A 16 -10.45 4.93 -4.70
N LYS A 17 -9.36 4.17 -4.52
CA LYS A 17 -8.60 4.08 -3.24
C LYS A 17 -7.47 5.11 -3.21
N LYS A 18 -7.07 5.52 -2.00
CA LYS A 18 -5.85 6.33 -1.81
C LYS A 18 -4.62 5.55 -2.26
N TYR A 19 -3.63 6.22 -2.86
CA TYR A 19 -2.44 5.60 -3.42
C TYR A 19 -1.71 4.69 -2.41
N LYS A 20 -1.56 5.14 -1.15
CA LYS A 20 -0.99 4.37 -0.03
C LYS A 20 -1.73 3.07 0.32
N HIS A 21 -3.00 2.96 -0.03
CA HIS A 21 -3.86 1.78 0.20
C HIS A 21 -4.19 1.04 -1.11
N CYS A 22 -3.48 1.34 -2.19
CA CYS A 22 -3.66 0.69 -3.47
C CYS A 22 -2.29 0.29 -4.04
N CYS A 23 -1.83 0.91 -5.13
CA CYS A 23 -0.55 0.58 -5.77
C CYS A 23 0.69 0.72 -4.86
N MET A 24 0.60 1.48 -3.76
CA MET A 24 1.71 1.66 -2.81
C MET A 24 1.61 0.76 -1.58
N GLN A 25 0.55 -0.03 -1.43
CA GLN A 25 0.35 -0.93 -0.29
C GLN A 25 1.25 -2.20 -0.40
N LYS A 26 2.57 -2.03 -0.50
CA LYS A 26 3.49 -3.16 -0.69
C LYS A 26 3.90 -3.87 0.60
N GLN A 27 3.84 -3.26 1.79
CA GLN A 27 4.54 -3.83 2.96
C GLN A 27 3.87 -3.68 4.34
N ILE A 28 2.76 -2.94 4.48
CA ILE A 28 2.15 -2.72 5.83
C ILE A 28 1.50 -4.00 6.40
N ARG A 29 1.03 -4.93 5.55
CA ARG A 29 0.37 -6.17 6.01
C ARG A 29 1.34 -7.30 6.39
N VAL A 30 2.63 -7.18 6.08
CA VAL A 30 3.61 -8.26 6.33
C VAL A 30 4.06 -8.31 7.80
N ARG A 31 3.80 -7.26 8.60
CA ARG A 31 4.23 -7.19 10.02
C ARG A 31 3.16 -7.59 11.03
N MET A 32 1.96 -8.01 10.60
CA MET A 32 0.87 -8.38 11.52
C MET A 32 0.31 -9.80 11.30
N THR A 33 0.72 -10.52 10.26
CA THR A 33 0.24 -11.91 10.03
C THR A 33 1.35 -12.92 9.73
N ALA A 34 2.61 -12.56 9.98
CA ALA A 34 3.73 -13.49 9.86
C ALA A 34 4.47 -13.63 11.21
N SER A 35 3.80 -14.23 12.18
CA SER A 35 4.47 -15.23 13.03
C SER A 35 4.25 -16.60 12.40
N PRO A 36 5.09 -17.08 11.46
CA PRO A 36 5.31 -18.51 11.33
C PRO A 36 6.29 -18.91 12.43
N GLY A 37 5.80 -19.00 13.66
CA GLY A 37 6.56 -19.41 14.84
C GLY A 37 5.59 -19.49 16.00
N LYS A 38 4.99 -20.66 16.24
CA LYS A 38 5.52 -21.62 17.22
C LYS A 38 5.93 -20.93 18.52
N GLN A 39 5.03 -20.99 19.48
CA GLN A 39 5.36 -21.50 20.81
C GLN A 39 4.34 -22.60 21.11
#